data_AF-J9AHV9-F1
#
_entry.id   AF-J9AHV9-F1
#
_cell.length_a   1.000
_cell.length_b   1.000
_cell.length_c   1.000
_cell.angle_alpha   90.00
_cell.angle_beta   90.00
_cell.angle_gamma   90.00
#
_symmetry.space_group_name_H-M   'P 1'
#
loop_
_entity.id
_entity.type
_entity.pdbx_description
1 polymer ?
#
loop_
_entity_poly.entity_id
_entity_poly.type
_entity_poly.pdbx_seq_one_letter_code
_entity_poly.pdbx_strand_id
1 'polypeptide(L)'
;MAYSYCIIILFLILPSFCLEGNVTIVIDIRNKSHKVAKYVAVLFFTVLLLYGIISNTLMVAVLFCKDQSNHYSREFTLIVLQVIISNFTTFLPQIFVVLPEIFETKDNLYLDETTWINRVFATFNTFSLFSILHFSLLLTLSRFVAIILPKYYTLFESTKLYFLIAFVWLSVLAITSVDFYYCIRRFLVWNLSWQANCAKSSGMSKAWWRLS
;
A
#
# COMPACT_ATOMS: atom_id res chain seq x y z
N MET A 1 11.87 -18.79 1.88
CA MET A 1 10.55 -18.90 2.54
C MET A 1 9.82 -17.60 2.28
N ALA A 2 8.76 -17.64 1.48
CA ALA A 2 7.97 -16.46 1.12
C ALA A 2 6.80 -16.35 2.11
N TYR A 3 6.76 -15.30 2.92
CA TYR A 3 5.60 -14.99 3.72
C TYR A 3 4.53 -14.37 2.82
N SER A 4 3.50 -15.16 2.51
CA SER A 4 2.28 -14.66 1.87
C SER A 4 1.44 -14.01 2.98
N TYR A 5 1.37 -12.68 2.99
CA TYR A 5 0.38 -11.96 3.80
C TYR A 5 -1.00 -12.24 3.21
N CYS A 6 -1.58 -13.33 3.69
CA CYS A 6 -2.82 -13.86 3.22
C CYS A 6 -3.94 -12.99 3.80
N ILE A 7 -4.67 -12.28 2.93
CA ILE A 7 -5.93 -11.59 3.25
C ILE A 7 -6.97 -12.71 3.49
N ILE A 8 -6.83 -13.40 4.62
CA ILE A 8 -7.46 -14.70 4.93
C ILE A 8 -8.97 -14.60 5.14
N ILE A 9 -9.52 -13.42 5.43
CA ILE A 9 -10.89 -13.36 5.94
C ILE A 9 -11.94 -13.38 4.82
N LEU A 10 -11.64 -12.92 3.60
CA LEU A 10 -12.59 -12.99 2.47
C LEU A 10 -12.38 -14.22 1.56
N PHE A 11 -11.22 -14.87 1.66
CA PHE A 11 -10.88 -16.05 0.88
C PHE A 11 -11.57 -17.34 1.36
N LEU A 12 -12.42 -17.32 2.38
CA LEU A 12 -13.22 -18.50 2.76
C LEU A 12 -14.37 -18.80 1.79
N ILE A 13 -14.74 -17.87 0.91
CA ILE A 13 -15.84 -18.04 -0.07
C ILE A 13 -15.33 -18.49 -1.45
N LEU A 14 -14.02 -18.37 -1.73
CA LEU A 14 -13.46 -18.75 -3.04
C LEU A 14 -13.05 -20.23 -3.20
N PRO A 15 -12.58 -20.97 -2.16
CA PRO A 15 -12.23 -22.38 -2.29
C PRO A 15 -13.45 -23.31 -2.25
N SER A 16 -14.67 -22.80 -2.06
CA SER A 16 -15.90 -23.63 -2.15
C SER A 16 -16.22 -24.13 -3.57
N PHE A 17 -15.40 -23.82 -4.58
CA PHE A 17 -15.33 -24.60 -5.81
C PHE A 17 -14.23 -25.67 -5.72
N CYS A 18 -14.34 -26.59 -4.75
CA CYS A 18 -13.56 -27.82 -4.74
C CYS A 18 -14.00 -28.70 -5.91
N LEU A 19 -13.24 -28.72 -7.00
CA LEU A 19 -13.29 -29.79 -7.97
C LEU A 19 -12.32 -30.89 -7.53
N GLU A 20 -12.86 -32.08 -7.35
CA GLU A 20 -12.19 -33.31 -6.96
C GLU A 20 -11.20 -33.74 -8.06
N GLY A 21 -9.90 -33.78 -7.74
CA GLY A 21 -8.88 -34.25 -8.68
C GLY A 21 -7.47 -33.86 -8.27
N ASN A 22 -6.63 -34.86 -8.08
CA ASN A 22 -5.26 -34.82 -7.55
C ASN A 22 -4.23 -34.14 -8.47
N VAL A 23 -4.51 -32.91 -8.92
CA VAL A 23 -3.63 -32.09 -9.75
C VAL A 23 -3.53 -30.72 -9.09
N THR A 24 -2.32 -30.26 -8.78
CA THR A 24 -2.05 -28.85 -8.42
C THR A 24 -2.31 -27.98 -9.65
N ILE A 25 -3.59 -27.77 -9.99
CA ILE A 25 -4.01 -26.89 -11.07
C ILE A 25 -3.82 -25.47 -10.55
N VAL A 26 -2.76 -24.80 -11.01
CA VAL A 26 -2.63 -23.36 -10.81
C VAL A 26 -3.75 -22.69 -11.62
N ILE A 27 -4.80 -22.25 -10.92
CA ILE A 27 -5.95 -21.58 -11.53
C ILE A 27 -5.52 -20.15 -11.91
N ASP A 28 -5.09 -19.96 -13.16
CA ASP A 28 -4.86 -18.61 -13.71
C ASP A 28 -6.21 -17.98 -14.07
N ILE A 29 -6.63 -16.99 -13.29
CA ILE A 29 -7.91 -16.27 -13.48
C ILE A 29 -7.98 -15.49 -14.81
N ARG A 30 -6.86 -15.33 -15.53
CA ARG A 30 -6.86 -14.76 -16.90
C ARG A 30 -7.38 -15.74 -17.95
N ASN A 31 -7.48 -17.03 -17.62
CA ASN A 31 -8.01 -18.02 -18.54
C ASN A 31 -9.52 -17.79 -18.78
N LYS A 32 -9.96 -17.88 -20.05
CA LYS A 32 -11.37 -17.72 -20.45
C LYS A 32 -12.32 -18.70 -19.76
N SER A 33 -11.82 -19.80 -19.21
CA SER A 33 -12.61 -20.79 -18.43
C SER A 33 -13.00 -20.28 -17.05
N HIS A 34 -12.30 -19.30 -16.47
CA HIS A 34 -12.49 -18.85 -15.08
C HIS A 34 -13.11 -17.44 -14.99
N LYS A 35 -14.12 -17.15 -15.84
CA LYS A 35 -14.81 -15.85 -15.88
C LYS A 35 -15.37 -15.41 -14.53
N VAL A 36 -15.98 -16.33 -13.78
CA VAL A 36 -16.58 -16.02 -12.47
C VAL A 36 -15.52 -15.54 -11.47
N ALA A 37 -14.40 -16.27 -11.35
CA ALA A 37 -13.31 -15.91 -10.45
C ALA A 37 -12.69 -14.53 -10.80
N LYS A 38 -12.55 -14.23 -12.10
CA LYS A 38 -12.09 -12.92 -12.57
C LYS A 38 -13.03 -11.78 -12.14
N TYR A 39 -14.34 -11.93 -12.34
CA TYR A 39 -15.31 -10.89 -11.93
C TYR A 39 -15.37 -10.72 -10.41
N VAL A 40 -15.28 -11.80 -9.64
CA VAL A 40 -15.22 -11.74 -8.17
C VAL A 40 -13.97 -10.98 -7.70
N ALA A 41 -12.80 -11.25 -8.29
CA ALA A 41 -11.58 -10.54 -7.95
C ALA A 41 -11.67 -9.04 -8.28
N VAL A 42 -12.15 -8.69 -9.48
CA VAL A 42 -12.35 -7.28 -9.86
C VAL A 42 -13.30 -6.58 -8.90
N LEU A 43 -14.47 -7.17 -8.62
CA LEU A 43 -15.45 -6.60 -7.71
C LEU A 43 -14.83 -6.36 -6.32
N PHE A 44 -14.06 -7.32 -5.80
CA PHE A 44 -13.39 -7.19 -4.53
C PHE A 44 -12.41 -6.01 -4.48
N PHE A 45 -11.51 -5.91 -5.46
CA PHE A 45 -10.56 -4.78 -5.53
C PHE A 45 -11.27 -3.43 -5.71
N THR A 46 -12.34 -3.39 -6.52
CA THR A 46 -13.15 -2.17 -6.70
C THR A 46 -13.83 -1.75 -5.41
N VAL A 47 -14.43 -2.68 -4.65
CA VAL A 47 -15.09 -2.36 -3.37
C VAL A 47 -14.08 -1.84 -2.35
N LEU A 48 -12.90 -2.46 -2.25
CA LEU A 48 -11.84 -1.99 -1.35
C LEU A 48 -11.34 -0.59 -1.72
N LEU A 49 -11.15 -0.31 -3.02
CA LEU A 49 -10.77 1.01 -3.50
C LEU A 49 -11.82 2.07 -3.16
N LEU A 50 -13.10 1.77 -3.42
CA LEU A 50 -14.20 2.68 -3.09
C LEU A 50 -14.28 2.94 -1.59
N TYR A 51 -14.17 1.89 -0.76
CA TYR A 51 -14.13 2.03 0.69
C TYR A 51 -12.97 2.93 1.15
N GLY A 52 -11.77 2.69 0.60
CA GLY A 52 -10.59 3.49 0.89
C GLY A 52 -10.76 4.96 0.50
N ILE A 53 -11.28 5.23 -0.70
CA ILE A 53 -11.51 6.59 -1.19
C ILE A 53 -12.57 7.30 -0.33
N ILE A 54 -13.72 6.65 -0.09
CA ILE A 54 -14.82 7.24 0.68
C ILE A 54 -14.37 7.54 2.11
N SER A 55 -13.71 6.59 2.79
CA SER A 55 -13.25 6.77 4.16
C SER A 55 -12.20 7.89 4.30
N ASN A 56 -11.21 7.95 3.40
CA ASN A 56 -10.20 9.00 3.43
C ASN A 56 -10.78 10.38 3.07
N THR A 57 -11.66 10.46 2.07
CA THR A 57 -12.37 11.71 1.72
C THR A 57 -13.28 12.17 2.85
N LEU A 58 -13.98 11.26 3.51
CA LEU A 58 -14.78 11.58 4.70
C LEU A 58 -13.89 12.13 5.81
N MET A 59 -12.70 11.55 6.02
CA MET A 59 -11.75 12.07 7.02
C MET A 59 -11.27 13.49 6.67
N VAL A 60 -10.98 13.78 5.40
CA VAL A 60 -10.70 15.16 4.93
C VAL A 60 -11.89 16.08 5.21
N ALA A 61 -13.10 15.67 4.85
CA ALA A 61 -14.30 16.48 5.08
C ALA A 61 -14.53 16.76 6.57
N VAL A 62 -14.29 15.78 7.45
CA VAL A 62 -14.39 15.97 8.91
C VAL A 62 -13.34 16.96 9.44
N LEU A 63 -12.13 16.96 8.88
CA LEU A 63 -11.07 17.88 9.28
C LEU A 63 -11.32 19.33 8.84
N PHE A 64 -11.95 19.55 7.68
CA PHE A 64 -12.05 20.88 7.06
C PHE A 64 -13.46 21.48 6.99
N CYS A 65 -14.52 20.66 6.97
CA CYS A 65 -15.89 21.14 6.72
C CYS A 65 -16.75 21.32 7.98
N LYS A 66 -16.27 20.95 9.17
CA LYS A 66 -17.03 21.14 10.41
C LYS A 66 -16.76 22.54 10.99
N ASP A 67 -17.75 23.42 10.88
CA ASP A 67 -17.66 24.87 11.06
C ASP A 67 -17.44 25.35 12.52
N GLN A 68 -16.75 26.50 12.62
CA GLN A 68 -16.60 27.47 13.73
C GLN A 68 -15.96 27.10 15.07
N SER A 69 -15.76 25.82 15.41
CA SER A 69 -14.90 25.44 16.54
C SER A 69 -13.83 24.47 16.05
N ASN A 70 -12.64 24.99 15.75
CA ASN A 70 -11.48 24.16 15.42
C ASN A 70 -11.15 23.25 16.62
N HIS A 71 -11.82 22.10 16.72
CA HIS A 71 -11.56 21.10 17.76
C HIS A 71 -10.17 20.48 17.60
N TYR A 72 -9.65 20.50 16.38
CA TYR A 72 -8.35 19.94 16.05
C TYR A 72 -7.31 21.05 15.91
N SER A 73 -6.18 20.84 16.59
CA SER A 73 -5.03 21.72 16.45
C SER A 73 -4.47 21.63 15.04
N ARG A 74 -3.90 22.73 14.53
CA ARG A 74 -3.35 22.81 13.17
C ARG A 74 -2.31 21.70 12.93
N GLU A 75 -1.52 21.41 13.95
CA GLU A 75 -0.46 20.40 13.93
C GLU A 75 -1.03 19.00 13.70
N PHE A 76 -2.10 18.68 14.42
CA PHE A 76 -2.82 17.42 14.25
C PHE A 76 -3.37 17.29 12.83
N THR A 77 -4.05 18.32 12.33
CA THR A 77 -4.62 18.31 10.98
C THR A 77 -3.55 18.10 9.92
N LEU A 78 -2.39 18.75 10.04
CA LEU A 78 -1.29 18.61 9.10
C LEU A 78 -0.71 17.19 9.08
N ILE A 79 -0.51 16.56 10.25
CA ILE A 79 0.01 15.19 10.34
C ILE A 79 -1.02 14.18 9.80
N VAL A 80 -2.30 14.32 10.17
CA VAL A 80 -3.37 13.43 9.67
C VAL A 80 -3.52 13.56 8.15
N LEU A 81 -3.36 14.77 7.59
CA LEU A 81 -3.35 14.96 6.15
C LEU A 81 -2.22 14.16 5.46
N GLN A 82 -1.04 14.05 6.10
CA GLN A 82 0.02 13.20 5.55
C GLN A 82 -0.40 11.72 5.54
N VAL A 83 -1.01 11.22 6.61
CA VAL A 83 -1.54 9.84 6.66
C VAL A 83 -2.58 9.60 5.56
N ILE A 84 -3.46 10.57 5.30
CA ILE A 84 -4.44 10.50 4.21
C ILE A 84 -3.75 10.41 2.85
N ILE A 85 -2.74 11.26 2.60
CA ILE A 85 -1.95 11.23 1.36
C ILE A 85 -1.29 9.86 1.20
N SER A 86 -0.68 9.31 2.27
CA SER A 86 -0.08 7.98 2.27
C SER A 86 -1.08 6.86 1.99
N ASN A 87 -2.32 6.99 2.46
CA ASN A 87 -3.39 6.03 2.14
C ASN A 87 -3.78 6.13 0.65
N PHE A 88 -3.93 7.34 0.10
CA PHE A 88 -4.24 7.50 -1.32
C PHE A 88 -3.15 6.91 -2.23
N THR A 89 -1.87 6.98 -1.84
CA THR A 89 -0.80 6.37 -2.62
C THR A 89 -0.89 4.83 -2.69
N THR A 90 -1.59 4.17 -1.75
CA THR A 90 -1.84 2.71 -1.80
C THR A 90 -2.74 2.31 -2.97
N PHE A 91 -3.54 3.24 -3.50
CA PHE A 91 -4.48 2.96 -4.59
C PHE A 91 -3.77 2.89 -5.94
N LEU A 92 -2.60 3.51 -6.07
CA LEU A 92 -1.82 3.53 -7.32
C LEU A 92 -1.48 2.12 -7.83
N PRO A 93 -0.85 1.22 -7.05
CA PRO A 93 -0.59 -0.15 -7.52
C PRO A 93 -1.88 -0.92 -7.84
N GLN A 94 -2.98 -0.64 -7.14
CA GLN A 94 -4.25 -1.32 -7.38
C GLN A 94 -4.87 -0.91 -8.72
N ILE A 95 -4.86 0.39 -9.02
CA ILE A 95 -5.45 0.97 -10.23
C ILE A 95 -4.57 0.70 -11.46
N PHE A 96 -3.25 0.83 -11.32
CA PHE A 96 -2.33 0.80 -12.46
C PHE A 96 -1.68 -0.57 -12.71
N VAL A 97 -1.70 -1.49 -11.74
CA VAL A 97 -1.12 -2.84 -11.92
C VAL A 97 -2.18 -3.91 -11.74
N VAL A 98 -2.79 -4.00 -10.56
CA VAL A 98 -3.66 -5.13 -10.21
C VAL A 98 -4.89 -5.24 -11.12
N LEU A 99 -5.68 -4.18 -11.25
CA LEU A 99 -6.88 -4.20 -12.10
C LEU A 99 -6.53 -4.46 -13.57
N PRO A 100 -5.58 -3.74 -14.20
CA PRO A 100 -5.14 -4.03 -15.57
C PRO A 100 -4.68 -5.47 -15.79
N GLU A 101 -3.84 -6.02 -14.89
CA GLU A 101 -3.27 -7.36 -15.05
C GLU A 101 -4.33 -8.47 -14.89
N ILE A 102 -5.40 -8.23 -14.11
CA ILE A 102 -6.56 -9.12 -14.04
C ILE A 102 -7.39 -9.05 -15.33
N PHE A 103 -7.51 -7.86 -15.94
CA PHE A 103 -8.25 -7.69 -17.18
C PHE A 103 -7.52 -8.24 -18.41
N GLU A 104 -6.20 -8.28 -18.38
CA GLU A 104 -5.35 -8.78 -19.46
C GLU A 104 -5.65 -10.25 -19.83
N THR A 105 -5.66 -10.55 -21.12
CA THR A 105 -5.79 -11.90 -21.66
C THR A 105 -4.42 -12.46 -22.03
N LYS A 106 -4.22 -13.77 -21.83
CA LYS A 106 -2.94 -14.48 -22.00
C LYS A 106 -2.26 -14.26 -23.38
N ASP A 107 -3.02 -13.86 -24.39
CA ASP A 107 -2.56 -13.73 -25.78
C ASP A 107 -1.91 -12.36 -26.12
N ASN A 108 -2.03 -11.34 -25.26
CA ASN A 108 -1.55 -9.96 -25.52
C ASN A 108 -0.27 -9.62 -24.73
N LEU A 109 0.77 -10.45 -24.81
CA LEU A 109 2.03 -10.25 -24.08
C LEU A 109 2.86 -9.08 -24.65
N TYR A 110 2.48 -7.85 -24.34
CA TYR A 110 3.36 -6.67 -24.35
C TYR A 110 4.31 -6.75 -23.14
N LEU A 111 5.28 -7.66 -23.23
CA LEU A 111 6.10 -8.13 -22.10
C LEU A 111 7.06 -7.09 -21.51
N ASP A 112 7.60 -6.16 -22.30
CA ASP A 112 8.70 -5.29 -21.85
C ASP A 112 8.22 -3.95 -21.25
N GLU A 113 7.23 -3.30 -21.87
CA GLU A 113 6.74 -1.98 -21.43
C GLU A 113 5.95 -2.05 -20.12
N THR A 114 5.17 -3.11 -19.93
CA THR A 114 4.44 -3.40 -18.69
C THR A 114 5.37 -3.68 -17.51
N THR A 115 6.55 -4.24 -17.76
CA THR A 115 7.47 -4.65 -16.69
C THR A 115 8.05 -3.46 -15.92
N TRP A 116 8.41 -2.37 -16.61
CA TRP A 116 8.89 -1.15 -15.95
C TRP A 116 7.78 -0.44 -15.18
N ILE A 117 6.61 -0.28 -15.80
CA ILE A 117 5.43 0.36 -15.18
C ILE A 117 5.04 -0.41 -13.92
N ASN A 118 4.95 -1.74 -14.02
CA ASN A 118 4.62 -2.60 -12.88
C ASN A 118 5.67 -2.48 -11.77
N ARG A 119 6.96 -2.37 -12.11
CA ARG A 119 8.01 -2.19 -11.11
C ARG A 119 7.89 -0.85 -10.37
N VAL A 120 7.66 0.24 -11.10
CA VAL A 120 7.49 1.58 -10.49
C VAL A 120 6.27 1.59 -9.58
N PHE A 121 5.11 1.13 -10.08
CA PHE A 121 3.88 1.12 -9.31
C PHE A 121 3.90 0.14 -8.13
N ALA A 122 4.60 -0.99 -8.24
CA ALA A 122 4.79 -1.91 -7.11
C ALA A 122 5.52 -1.25 -5.93
N THR A 123 6.39 -0.29 -6.20
CA THR A 123 7.17 0.44 -5.18
C THR A 123 6.27 1.33 -4.32
N PHE A 124 5.16 1.83 -4.89
CA PHE A 124 4.18 2.61 -4.15
C PHE A 124 3.53 1.82 -3.01
N ASN A 125 3.50 0.48 -3.09
CA ASN A 125 3.01 -0.33 -1.97
C ASN A 125 3.94 -0.22 -0.75
N THR A 126 5.25 -0.41 -0.96
CA THR A 126 6.28 -0.23 0.08
C THR A 126 6.29 1.20 0.60
N PHE A 127 6.25 2.17 -0.31
CA PHE A 127 6.23 3.60 0.02
C PHE A 127 5.05 3.98 0.91
N SER A 128 3.86 3.54 0.53
CA SER A 128 2.65 3.84 1.31
C SER A 128 2.69 3.20 2.69
N LEU A 129 3.12 1.94 2.79
CA LEU A 129 3.25 1.25 4.08
C LEU A 129 4.19 1.97 5.04
N PHE A 130 5.41 2.28 4.59
CA PHE A 130 6.37 3.00 5.45
C PHE A 130 5.89 4.41 5.77
N SER A 131 5.26 5.10 4.80
CA SER A 131 4.70 6.43 5.02
C SER A 131 3.60 6.42 6.09
N ILE A 132 2.62 5.52 5.99
CA ILE A 132 1.55 5.34 6.99
C ILE A 132 2.16 5.06 8.36
N LEU A 133 3.14 4.17 8.44
CA LEU A 133 3.78 3.80 9.70
C LEU A 133 4.52 4.99 10.35
N HIS A 134 5.34 5.70 9.58
CA HIS A 134 6.11 6.84 10.11
C HIS A 134 5.21 8.02 10.48
N PHE A 135 4.17 8.33 9.69
CA PHE A 135 3.25 9.40 10.04
C PHE A 135 2.30 9.01 11.18
N SER A 136 1.93 7.74 11.32
CA SER A 136 1.20 7.25 12.50
C SER A 136 2.04 7.33 13.77
N LEU A 137 3.35 7.04 13.66
CA LEU A 137 4.29 7.24 14.76
C LEU A 137 4.41 8.73 15.12
N LEU A 138 4.56 9.61 14.12
CA LEU A 138 4.63 11.06 14.33
C LEU A 138 3.34 11.59 14.98
N LEU A 139 2.18 11.09 14.55
CA LEU A 139 0.87 11.42 15.13
C LEU A 139 0.82 11.01 16.60
N THR A 140 1.22 9.78 16.90
CA THR A 140 1.26 9.26 18.28
C THR A 140 2.23 10.08 19.15
N LEU A 141 3.42 10.38 18.64
CA LEU A 141 4.42 11.19 19.33
C LEU A 141 3.91 12.61 19.60
N SER A 142 3.26 13.24 18.63
CA SER A 142 2.66 14.57 18.81
C SER A 142 1.62 14.59 19.93
N ARG A 143 0.76 13.56 20.01
CA ARG A 143 -0.25 13.43 21.06
C ARG A 143 0.39 13.12 22.41
N PHE A 144 1.39 12.25 22.44
CA PHE A 144 2.15 11.96 23.64
C PHE A 144 2.80 13.23 24.22
N VAL A 145 3.47 14.02 23.38
CA VAL A 145 4.12 15.26 23.82
C VAL A 145 3.08 16.29 24.28
N ALA A 146 1.96 16.44 23.57
CA ALA A 146 0.90 17.36 23.96
C ALA A 146 0.31 17.05 25.35
N ILE A 147 0.14 15.76 25.69
CA ILE A 147 -0.53 15.33 26.91
C ILE A 147 0.45 15.18 28.08
N ILE A 148 1.60 14.55 27.86
CA ILE A 148 2.53 14.14 28.92
C ILE A 148 3.68 15.12 29.09
N LEU A 149 4.16 15.72 28.00
CA LEU A 149 5.37 16.55 27.97
C LEU A 149 5.09 17.94 27.38
N PRO A 150 4.11 18.70 27.90
CA PRO A 150 3.63 19.93 27.26
C PRO A 150 4.72 21.00 27.07
N LYS A 151 5.77 20.98 27.91
CA LYS A 151 6.95 21.85 27.76
C LYS A 151 7.68 21.70 26.41
N TYR A 152 7.60 20.53 25.79
CA TYR A 152 8.25 20.23 24.51
C TYR A 152 7.30 20.33 23.31
N TYR A 153 6.05 20.73 23.52
CA TYR A 153 5.04 20.85 22.46
C TYR A 153 5.43 21.87 21.38
N THR A 154 6.28 22.85 21.71
CA THR A 154 6.86 23.84 20.78
C THR A 154 7.66 23.22 19.62
N LEU A 155 8.01 21.93 19.68
CA LEU A 155 8.59 21.19 18.55
C LEU A 155 7.57 20.94 17.42
N PHE A 156 6.30 20.81 17.77
CA PHE A 156 5.21 20.57 16.82
C PHE A 156 4.56 21.86 16.34
N GLU A 157 4.84 23.00 16.95
CA GLU A 157 4.34 24.28 16.46
C GLU A 157 5.22 24.81 15.32
N SER A 158 4.60 25.56 14.40
CA SER A 158 5.27 26.42 13.41
C SER A 158 6.18 25.68 12.40
N THR A 159 7.28 26.31 11.97
CA THR A 159 8.19 25.84 10.90
C THR A 159 8.84 24.49 11.21
N LYS A 160 9.03 24.16 12.49
CA LYS A 160 9.66 22.90 12.93
C LYS A 160 8.82 21.68 12.54
N LEU A 161 7.49 21.78 12.59
CA LEU A 161 6.61 20.70 12.14
C LEU A 161 6.77 20.40 10.65
N TYR A 162 6.85 21.45 9.81
CA TYR A 162 7.10 21.27 8.38
C TYR A 162 8.45 20.59 8.12
N PHE A 163 9.49 20.97 8.89
CA PHE A 163 10.78 20.29 8.83
C PHE A 163 10.69 18.82 9.24
N LEU A 164 9.96 18.49 10.31
CA LEU A 164 9.72 17.09 10.73
C LEU A 164 8.96 16.30 9.66
N ILE A 165 7.91 16.88 9.07
CA ILE A 165 7.16 16.25 7.97
C ILE A 165 8.07 15.99 6.76
N ALA A 166 8.88 16.98 6.36
CA ALA A 166 9.83 16.83 5.27
C ALA A 166 10.89 15.76 5.57
N PHE A 167 11.40 15.71 6.80
CA PHE A 167 12.33 14.70 7.26
C PHE A 167 11.72 13.29 7.20
N VAL A 168 10.47 13.13 7.66
CA VAL A 168 9.74 11.85 7.55
C VAL A 168 9.58 11.44 6.09
N TRP A 169 9.12 12.34 5.21
CA TRP A 169 9.02 12.04 3.78
C TRP A 169 10.36 11.63 3.16
N LEU A 170 11.45 12.33 3.51
CA LEU A 170 12.79 12.01 3.01
C LEU A 170 13.27 10.65 3.52
N SER A 171 12.98 10.29 4.77
CA SER A 171 13.30 8.96 5.32
C SER A 171 12.55 7.84 4.58
N VAL A 172 11.27 8.03 4.30
CA VAL A 172 10.45 7.09 3.52
C VAL A 172 11.00 6.97 2.08
N LEU A 173 11.36 8.10 1.47
CA LEU A 173 11.95 8.11 0.12
C LEU A 173 13.29 7.35 0.09
N ALA A 174 14.14 7.53 1.10
CA ALA A 174 15.40 6.81 1.20
C ALA A 174 15.18 5.28 1.34
N ILE A 175 14.32 4.86 2.26
CA ILE A 175 13.99 3.43 2.47
C ILE A 175 13.44 2.80 1.20
N THR A 176 12.53 3.49 0.52
CA THR A 176 11.86 2.98 -0.68
C THR A 176 12.77 2.97 -1.90
N SER A 177 13.70 3.92 -2.01
CA SER A 177 14.73 3.92 -3.05
C SER A 177 15.69 2.74 -2.88
N VAL A 178 16.04 2.39 -1.63
CA VAL A 178 16.81 1.19 -1.32
C VAL A 178 16.02 -0.07 -1.70
N ASP A 179 14.74 -0.18 -1.31
CA ASP A 179 13.87 -1.31 -1.72
C ASP A 179 13.78 -1.43 -3.26
N PHE A 180 13.58 -0.32 -3.97
CA PHE A 180 13.51 -0.31 -5.44
C PHE A 180 14.80 -0.76 -6.13
N TYR A 181 15.95 -0.40 -5.57
CA TYR A 181 17.25 -0.76 -6.12
C TYR A 181 17.58 -2.24 -5.90
N TYR A 182 17.33 -2.76 -4.71
CA TYR A 182 17.72 -4.12 -4.33
C TYR A 182 16.67 -5.19 -4.64
N CYS A 183 15.39 -4.82 -4.71
CA CYS A 183 14.28 -5.74 -4.90
C CYS A 183 13.49 -5.42 -6.16
N ILE A 184 13.15 -6.47 -6.93
CA ILE A 184 12.18 -6.38 -8.02
C ILE A 184 10.87 -6.98 -7.52
N ARG A 185 9.79 -6.22 -7.61
CA ARG A 185 8.44 -6.67 -7.25
C ARG A 185 7.61 -6.88 -8.51
N ARG A 186 6.85 -7.97 -8.54
CA ARG A 186 5.91 -8.30 -9.61
C ARG A 186 4.60 -8.78 -8.99
N PHE A 187 3.48 -8.43 -9.58
CA PHE A 187 2.20 -8.98 -9.20
C PHE A 187 1.97 -10.32 -9.92
N LEU A 188 1.49 -11.32 -9.19
CA LEU A 188 1.20 -12.65 -9.72
C LEU A 188 -0.31 -12.84 -9.75
N VAL A 189 -0.91 -12.69 -10.94
CA VAL A 189 -2.36 -12.74 -11.13
C VAL A 189 -2.96 -14.07 -10.71
N TRP A 190 -2.30 -15.20 -10.98
CA TRP A 190 -2.78 -16.54 -10.63
C TRP A 190 -2.89 -16.79 -9.12
N ASN A 191 -2.18 -16.02 -8.30
CA ASN A 191 -2.21 -16.12 -6.84
C ASN A 191 -2.69 -14.83 -6.17
N LEU A 192 -3.10 -13.82 -6.95
CA LEU A 192 -3.45 -12.47 -6.50
C LEU A 192 -2.46 -11.91 -5.46
N SER A 193 -1.16 -12.15 -5.67
CA SER A 193 -0.12 -11.89 -4.67
C SER A 193 1.07 -11.15 -5.26
N TRP A 194 1.70 -10.29 -4.48
CA TRP A 194 2.97 -9.68 -4.83
C TRP A 194 4.13 -10.65 -4.55
N GLN A 195 4.98 -10.86 -5.56
CA GLN A 195 6.25 -11.56 -5.41
C GLN A 195 7.40 -10.57 -5.42
N ALA A 196 8.25 -10.64 -4.40
CA ALA A 196 9.50 -9.90 -4.35
C ALA A 196 10.67 -10.84 -4.68
N ASN A 197 11.50 -10.44 -5.65
CA ASN A 197 12.77 -11.09 -5.93
C ASN A 197 13.91 -10.13 -5.61
N CYS A 198 14.53 -10.34 -4.44
CA CYS A 198 15.67 -9.56 -3.94
C CYS A 198 17.00 -10.32 -4.08
N ALA A 199 17.00 -11.50 -4.72
CA ALA A 199 18.13 -12.43 -4.74
C ALA A 199 19.30 -11.96 -5.60
N LYS A 200 19.10 -10.92 -6.44
CA LYS A 200 20.04 -10.54 -7.49
C LYS A 200 21.20 -9.63 -7.04
N SER A 201 21.29 -9.21 -5.77
CA SER A 201 22.17 -8.08 -5.43
C SER A 201 22.90 -8.20 -4.07
N SER A 202 24.09 -8.81 -4.06
CA SER A 202 25.09 -8.72 -2.97
C SER A 202 24.67 -9.21 -1.56
N GLY A 203 25.63 -9.29 -0.63
CA GLY A 203 25.36 -9.59 0.79
C GLY A 203 24.46 -8.55 1.48
N MET A 204 24.45 -7.31 0.96
CA MET A 204 23.70 -6.20 1.54
C MET A 204 22.18 -6.29 1.27
N SER A 205 21.75 -6.82 0.12
CA SER A 205 20.33 -7.09 -0.13
C SER A 205 19.77 -8.16 0.81
N LYS A 206 20.55 -9.22 1.08
CA LYS A 206 20.14 -10.27 2.03
C LYS A 206 19.98 -9.73 3.45
N ALA A 207 20.82 -8.78 3.85
CA ALA A 207 20.69 -8.10 5.14
C ALA A 207 19.46 -7.17 5.18
N TRP A 208 19.24 -6.39 4.11
CA TRP A 208 18.08 -5.50 3.99
C TRP A 208 16.76 -6.28 4.02
N TRP A 209 16.65 -7.38 3.27
CA TRP A 209 15.46 -8.23 3.23
C TRP A 209 15.10 -8.89 4.57
N ARG A 210 16.08 -9.06 5.46
CA ARG A 210 15.84 -9.57 6.82
C ARG A 210 15.34 -8.48 7.79
N LEU A 211 15.58 -7.22 7.45
CA LEU A 211 15.21 -6.06 8.26
C LEU A 211 13.89 -5.43 7.80
N SER A 212 13.49 -5.63 6.53
CA SER A 212 12.22 -5.20 5.95
C SER A 212 11.09 -6.18 6.22
#